data_AF-X7FB21-F1
#
_entry.id   AF-X7FB21-F1
#
_cell.length_a   1.000
_cell.length_b   1.000
_cell.length_c   1.000
_cell.angle_alpha   90.00
_cell.angle_beta   90.00
_cell.angle_gamma   90.00
#
_symmetry.space_group_name_H-M   'P 1'
#
loop_
_entity.id
_entity.type
_entity.pdbx_description
1 polymer ?
#
loop_
_entity_poly.entity_id
_entity_poly.type
_entity_poly.pdbx_seq_one_letter_code
_entity_poly.pdbx_strand_id
1 'polypeptide(L)'
;MTPRDHARRGSQVSFRFAEGYAAMQALIAQGVIGDFRAPDIMRFGVTPLYLDEDDIDRAAGVIGRVIDSGAWDRPEFRARAAVT
;
A
#
# COMPACT_ATOMS: atom_id res chain seq x y z
N MET A 1 10.34 2.22 -6.79
CA MET A 1 10.85 1.51 -5.61
C MET A 1 11.55 2.52 -4.72
N THR A 2 11.25 2.54 -3.43
CA THR A 2 11.98 3.41 -2.49
C THR A 2 13.41 2.89 -2.30
N PRO A 3 14.45 3.74 -2.47
CA PRO A 3 15.83 3.35 -2.18
C PRO A 3 16.03 2.94 -0.72
N ARG A 4 16.91 1.96 -0.46
CA ARG A 4 17.27 1.58 0.91
C ARG A 4 18.16 2.61 1.60
N ASP A 5 18.99 3.31 0.83
CA ASP A 5 19.83 4.39 1.33
C ASP A 5 18.97 5.57 1.80
N HIS A 6 19.15 5.95 3.07
CA HIS A 6 18.39 7.01 3.73
C HIS A 6 18.60 8.37 3.06
N ALA A 7 19.80 8.64 2.53
CA ALA A 7 20.10 9.91 1.87
C ALA A 7 19.41 10.08 0.51
N ARG A 8 18.80 9.00 -0.02
CA ARG A 8 18.22 8.94 -1.37
C ARG A 8 16.70 8.76 -1.37
N ARG A 9 16.03 8.88 -0.22
CA ARG A 9 14.58 8.71 -0.09
C ARG A 9 13.93 9.92 0.60
N GLY A 10 12.70 10.19 0.22
CA GLY A 10 11.83 11.16 0.91
C GLY A 10 10.90 10.48 1.91
N SER A 11 9.82 11.16 2.25
CA SER A 11 8.84 10.71 3.25
C SER A 11 7.78 9.74 2.69
N GLN A 12 8.18 8.84 1.78
CA GLN A 12 7.26 7.86 1.19
C GLN A 12 7.95 6.51 0.98
N VAL A 13 7.16 5.45 1.13
CA VAL A 13 7.57 4.08 0.85
C VAL A 13 6.81 3.57 -0.37
N SER A 14 7.51 2.95 -1.31
CA SER A 14 6.90 2.34 -2.48
C SER A 14 7.57 1.03 -2.82
N PHE A 15 6.76 0.00 -3.04
CA PHE A 15 7.20 -1.32 -3.47
C PHE A 15 6.32 -1.84 -4.61
N ARG A 16 6.80 -2.88 -5.28
CA ARG A 16 6.07 -3.52 -6.38
C ARG A 16 5.35 -4.76 -5.88
N PHE A 17 4.15 -4.96 -6.39
CA PHE A 17 3.38 -6.17 -6.24
C PHE A 17 2.55 -6.35 -7.51
N ALA A 18 2.63 -7.52 -8.16
CA ALA A 18 2.00 -7.75 -9.45
C ALA A 18 0.50 -7.44 -9.44
N GLU A 19 -0.17 -7.81 -8.35
CA GLU A 19 -1.59 -7.57 -8.11
C GLU A 19 -1.82 -6.29 -7.28
N GLY A 20 -0.91 -5.31 -7.40
CA GLY A 20 -0.83 -4.12 -6.54
C GLY A 20 -2.10 -3.27 -6.53
N TYR A 21 -2.88 -3.30 -7.63
CA TYR A 21 -4.18 -2.63 -7.66
C TYR A 21 -5.15 -3.28 -6.68
N ALA A 22 -5.35 -4.59 -6.78
CA ALA A 22 -6.27 -5.33 -5.93
C ALA A 22 -5.79 -5.34 -4.48
N ALA A 23 -4.47 -5.48 -4.26
CA ALA A 23 -3.89 -5.36 -2.93
C ALA A 23 -4.17 -3.98 -2.31
N MET A 24 -4.01 -2.89 -3.07
CA MET A 24 -4.33 -1.55 -2.55
C MET A 24 -5.81 -1.41 -2.20
N GLN A 25 -6.74 -1.93 -3.01
CA GLN A 25 -8.17 -1.91 -2.68
C GLN A 25 -8.48 -2.68 -1.39
N ALA A 26 -7.87 -3.86 -1.21
CA ALA A 26 -8.03 -4.66 0.00
C ALA A 26 -7.46 -3.96 1.25
N LEU A 27 -6.33 -3.24 1.11
CA LEU A 27 -5.77 -2.44 2.20
C LEU A 27 -6.67 -1.26 2.57
N ILE A 28 -7.21 -0.55 1.58
CA ILE A 28 -8.15 0.57 1.79
C ILE A 28 -9.39 0.07 2.54
N ALA A 29 -9.92 -1.11 2.18
CA ALA A 29 -11.04 -1.73 2.88
C ALA A 29 -10.71 -2.11 4.34
N GLN A 30 -9.43 -2.24 4.69
CA GLN A 30 -8.94 -2.47 6.06
C GLN A 30 -8.38 -1.20 6.73
N GLY A 31 -8.62 -0.02 6.16
CA GLY A 31 -8.22 1.27 6.74
C GLY A 31 -6.76 1.68 6.49
N VAL A 32 -6.00 0.92 5.71
CA VAL A 32 -4.64 1.32 5.28
C VAL A 32 -4.72 1.97 3.91
N ILE A 33 -4.59 3.29 3.88
CA ILE A 33 -4.80 4.10 2.67
C ILE A 33 -3.44 4.43 2.03
N GLY A 34 -3.28 4.03 0.78
CA GLY A 34 -2.16 4.40 -0.08
C GLY A 34 -2.63 4.73 -1.50
N ASP A 35 -1.68 4.90 -2.42
CA ASP A 35 -1.98 5.08 -3.84
C ASP A 35 -1.35 3.97 -4.70
N PHE A 36 -2.08 3.58 -5.74
CA PHE A 36 -1.60 2.65 -6.75
C PHE A 36 -1.10 3.41 -7.99
N ARG A 37 0.08 3.01 -8.47
CA ARG A 37 0.69 3.53 -9.69
C ARG A 37 0.90 2.36 -10.65
N ALA A 38 0.25 2.44 -11.81
CA ALA A 38 0.42 1.42 -12.84
C ALA A 38 1.91 1.27 -13.23
N PRO A 39 2.36 0.05 -13.56
CA PRO A 39 1.55 -1.18 -13.64
C PRO A 39 1.35 -1.93 -12.32
N ASP A 40 2.21 -1.73 -11.32
CA ASP A 40 2.34 -2.66 -10.18
C ASP A 40 2.88 -2.01 -8.89
N ILE A 41 2.89 -0.67 -8.81
CA ILE A 41 3.51 0.04 -7.68
C ILE A 41 2.45 0.42 -6.65
N MET A 42 2.71 0.06 -5.40
CA MET A 42 1.96 0.51 -4.22
C MET A 42 2.79 1.55 -3.49
N ARG A 43 2.21 2.72 -3.18
CA ARG A 43 2.90 3.82 -2.52
C ARG A 43 2.14 4.30 -1.27
N PHE A 44 2.89 4.56 -0.22
CA PHE A 44 2.41 5.01 1.08
C PHE A 44 3.20 6.25 1.48
N GLY A 45 2.50 7.35 1.73
CA GLY A 45 3.08 8.55 2.30
C GLY A 45 3.20 8.40 3.82
N VAL A 46 4.33 8.84 4.37
CA VAL A 46 4.54 8.92 5.81
C VAL A 46 4.64 10.40 6.16
N THR A 47 3.72 10.92 6.97
CA THR A 47 3.73 12.33 7.39
C THR A 47 3.97 12.41 8.90
N PRO A 48 5.19 12.74 9.35
CA PRO A 48 5.55 12.73 10.77
C PRO A 48 4.76 13.71 11.65
N LEU A 49 4.02 14.64 11.05
CA LEU A 49 3.19 15.60 11.79
C LEU A 49 2.03 14.91 12.52
N TYR A 50 1.53 13.78 12.00
CA TYR A 50 0.33 13.12 12.50
C TYR A 50 0.39 11.59 12.42
N LEU A 51 1.52 11.01 12.00
CA LEU A 51 1.76 9.57 12.06
C LEU A 51 2.86 9.29 13.08
N ASP A 52 2.64 8.29 13.91
CA ASP A 52 3.63 7.76 14.84
C ASP A 52 4.12 6.36 14.44
N GLU A 53 4.94 5.74 15.29
CA GLU A 53 5.48 4.40 15.04
C GLU A 53 4.40 3.32 15.10
N ASP A 54 3.44 3.44 16.02
CA ASP A 54 2.33 2.48 16.17
C ASP A 54 1.43 2.45 14.92
N ASP A 55 1.20 3.60 14.29
CA ASP A 55 0.53 3.70 12.99
C ASP A 55 1.27 2.90 11.91
N ILE A 56 2.59 3.02 11.87
CA ILE A 56 3.43 2.34 10.88
C ILE A 56 3.44 0.83 11.13
N ASP A 57 3.58 0.39 12.38
CA ASP A 57 3.57 -1.03 12.75
C ASP A 57 2.21 -1.68 12.43
N ARG A 58 1.11 -0.99 12.77
CA ARG A 58 -0.23 -1.45 12.41
C ARG A 58 -0.41 -1.55 10.90
N ALA A 59 0.01 -0.54 10.15
CA ALA A 59 -0.08 -0.55 8.69
C ALA A 59 0.75 -1.69 8.08
N ALA A 60 1.99 -1.88 8.55
CA ALA A 60 2.86 -2.96 8.11
C ALA A 60 2.25 -4.35 8.39
N GLY A 61 1.65 -4.54 9.57
CA GLY A 61 0.96 -5.78 9.92
C GLY A 61 -0.25 -6.07 9.03
N VAL A 62 -1.07 -5.07 8.71
CA VAL A 62 -2.20 -5.21 7.78
C VAL A 62 -1.70 -5.53 6.37
N ILE A 63 -0.63 -4.86 5.90
CA ILE A 63 0.00 -5.14 4.60
C ILE A 63 0.47 -6.59 4.51
N GLY A 64 1.21 -7.06 5.51
CA GLY A 64 1.67 -8.45 5.58
C GLY A 64 0.50 -9.43 5.52
N ARG A 65 -0.51 -9.27 6.38
CA ARG A 65 -1.68 -10.16 6.39
C ARG A 65 -2.41 -10.20 5.05
N VAL A 66 -2.67 -9.05 4.43
CA VAL A 66 -3.38 -9.00 3.14
C VAL A 66 -2.61 -9.73 2.05
N ILE A 67 -1.29 -9.52 1.97
CA ILE A 67 -0.43 -10.15 0.97
C ILE A 67 -0.33 -11.66 1.24
N ASP A 68 0.01 -12.06 2.46
CA ASP A 68 0.30 -13.45 2.83
C ASP A 68 -0.94 -14.34 2.75
N SER A 69 -2.11 -13.83 3.14
CA SER A 69 -3.36 -14.60 3.11
C SER A 69 -4.04 -14.60 1.75
N GLY A 70 -3.54 -13.83 0.77
CA GLY A 70 -4.22 -13.61 -0.50
C GLY A 70 -5.56 -12.89 -0.37
N ALA A 71 -5.79 -12.11 0.70
CA ALA A 71 -7.09 -11.44 0.92
C ALA A 71 -7.46 -10.43 -0.18
N TRP A 72 -6.48 -10.00 -0.96
CA TRP A 72 -6.64 -9.15 -2.13
C TRP A 72 -7.27 -9.88 -3.33
N ASP A 73 -7.24 -11.21 -3.37
CA ASP A 73 -7.77 -12.00 -4.49
C ASP A 73 -9.27 -12.24 -4.34
N ARG A 74 -10.02 -11.13 -4.27
CA ARG A 74 -11.48 -11.16 -4.26
C ARG A 74 -12.03 -10.34 -5.43
N PRO A 75 -13.16 -10.74 -6.02
CA PRO A 75 -13.73 -10.05 -7.17
C PRO A 75 -13.94 -8.55 -6.94
N GLU A 76 -14.37 -8.16 -5.74
CA GLU A 76 -14.61 -6.75 -5.37
C GLU A 76 -13.36 -5.87 -5.44
N PHE A 77 -12.17 -6.44 -5.23
CA PHE A 77 -10.90 -5.69 -5.25
C PHE A 77 -10.25 -5.65 -6.63
N ARG A 78 -10.69 -6.51 -7.56
CA ARG A 78 -10.17 -6.56 -8.93
C ARG A 78 -10.88 -5.57 -9.86
N ALA A 79 -12.08 -5.12 -9.51
CA ALA A 79 -12.85 -4.17 -10.31
C ALA A 79 -12.17 -2.80 -10.34
N ARG A 80 -11.59 -2.43 -11.50
CA ARG A 80 -11.07 -1.07 -11.68
C ARG A 80 -12.23 -0.09 -11.75
N ALA A 81 -12.30 0.82 -10.79
CA ALA A 81 -13.18 1.97 -10.89
C ALA A 81 -12.87 2.71 -12.20
N ALA A 82 -13.85 2.80 -13.09
CA ALA A 82 -13.74 3.62 -14.29
C ALA A 82 -13.59 5.07 -13.82
N VAL A 83 -12.44 5.69 -14.12
CA VAL A 83 -12.29 7.13 -13.96
C VAL A 83 -13.13 7.75 -15.09
N THR A 84 -14.30 8.29 -14.73
CA THR A 84 -15.15 9.07 -15.64
C THR A 84 -14.53 10.41 -15.98
#